data_AF-A0A2E6SZN2-F1
#
_entry.id   AF-A0A2E6SZN2-F1
#
_cell.length_a   1.000
_cell.length_b   1.000
_cell.length_c   1.000
_cell.angle_alpha   90.00
_cell.angle_beta   90.00
_cell.angle_gamma   90.00
#
_symmetry.space_group_name_H-M   'P 1'
#
loop_
_entity.id
_entity.type
_entity.pdbx_description
1 polymer ?
#
loop_
_entity_poly.entity_id
_entity_poly.type
_entity_poly.pdbx_seq_one_letter_code
_entity_poly.pdbx_strand_id
1 'polypeptide(L)'
;MTKIKPTEQDIVDFHINMFIHLLRGIETGIIDYNQNSDNAPPTENQIVNYITNIDIDIEYNQIVDFKAKSILDVPLWKIVEANGKYKVDYISSGIWQIANQLDNNNYSNIKPSQIERFLKEHLSENECYYLEESDIYIKNIEDCKVQLDHVTPRKIIIKEILELKNDEDIKKFLKEKCVGCIVLKDEHKKLNDDYNKYDKDDLWKRYKDANIAVYDRSVNNWVEN
;
A
#
# COMPACT_ATOMS: atom_id res chain seq x y z
N MET A 1 11.78 -34.10 16.82
CA MET A 1 10.76 -33.04 16.64
C MET A 1 10.88 -32.49 15.24
N THR A 2 9.91 -32.76 14.38
CA THR A 2 9.86 -32.23 13.01
C THR A 2 9.49 -30.75 13.12
N LYS A 3 10.37 -29.85 12.68
CA LYS A 3 10.05 -28.41 12.62
C LYS A 3 9.00 -28.22 11.52
N ILE A 4 7.76 -27.91 11.90
CA ILE A 4 6.72 -27.51 10.95
C ILE A 4 7.09 -26.11 10.44
N LYS A 5 7.13 -25.93 9.12
CA LYS A 5 7.34 -24.60 8.53
C LYS A 5 6.02 -23.81 8.58
N PRO A 6 6.07 -22.50 8.91
CA PRO A 6 4.88 -21.65 8.85
C PRO A 6 4.33 -21.58 7.41
N THR A 7 3.01 -21.51 7.29
CA THR A 7 2.30 -21.25 6.04
C THR A 7 2.39 -19.78 5.64
N GLU A 8 2.01 -19.45 4.40
CA GLU A 8 1.94 -18.05 3.94
C GLU A 8 0.93 -17.24 4.78
N GLN A 9 -0.22 -17.85 5.09
CA GLN A 9 -1.23 -17.23 5.95
C GLN A 9 -0.70 -16.94 7.36
N ASP A 10 0.09 -17.85 7.95
CA ASP A 10 0.72 -17.63 9.27
C ASP A 10 1.63 -16.39 9.27
N ILE A 11 2.34 -16.14 8.17
CA ILE A 11 3.24 -14.99 8.03
C ILE A 11 2.43 -13.70 7.90
N VAL A 12 1.34 -13.69 7.13
CA VAL A 12 0.44 -12.53 7.02
C VAL A 12 -0.17 -12.19 8.38
N ASP A 13 -0.73 -13.19 9.08
CA ASP A 13 -1.38 -12.98 10.37
C ASP A 13 -0.37 -12.49 11.44
N PHE A 14 0.89 -12.94 11.39
CA PHE A 14 1.96 -12.38 12.23
C PHE A 14 2.15 -10.87 12.00
N HIS A 15 2.23 -10.42 10.75
CA HIS A 15 2.41 -9.00 10.43
C HIS A 15 1.20 -8.15 10.83
N ILE A 16 -0.02 -8.67 10.65
CA ILE A 16 -1.25 -8.01 11.10
C ILE A 16 -1.26 -7.85 12.62
N ASN A 17 -0.92 -8.90 13.38
CA ASN A 17 -0.88 -8.82 14.84
C ASN A 17 0.20 -7.85 15.33
N MET A 18 1.38 -7.85 14.69
CA MET A 18 2.43 -6.87 14.97
C MET A 18 1.97 -5.43 14.70
N PHE A 19 1.22 -5.22 13.61
CA PHE A 19 0.62 -3.92 13.27
C PHE A 19 -0.37 -3.46 14.34
N ILE A 20 -1.25 -4.35 14.81
CA ILE A 20 -2.21 -4.05 15.87
C ILE A 20 -1.50 -3.68 17.17
N HIS A 21 -0.49 -4.43 17.58
CA HIS A 21 0.29 -4.09 18.77
C HIS A 21 0.95 -2.70 18.66
N LEU A 22 1.43 -2.34 17.47
CA LEU A 22 1.98 -1.00 17.21
C LEU A 22 0.90 0.09 17.34
N LEU A 23 -0.29 -0.13 16.76
CA LEU A 23 -1.43 0.77 16.93
C LEU A 23 -1.81 0.98 18.39
N ARG A 24 -1.90 -0.11 19.17
CA ARG A 24 -2.22 -0.02 20.60
C ARG A 24 -1.15 0.73 21.39
N GLY A 25 0.13 0.52 21.07
CA GLY A 25 1.22 1.28 21.66
C GLY A 25 1.13 2.79 21.40
N ILE A 26 0.64 3.19 20.22
CA ILE A 26 0.36 4.59 19.88
C ILE A 26 -0.82 5.09 20.74
N GLU A 27 -1.93 4.36 20.81
CA GLU A 27 -3.09 4.74 21.63
C GLU A 27 -2.75 4.86 23.12
N THR A 28 -2.02 3.90 23.69
CA THR A 28 -1.61 3.95 25.11
C THR A 28 -0.66 5.11 25.38
N GLY A 29 0.28 5.40 24.48
CA GLY A 29 1.16 6.56 24.62
C GLY A 29 0.41 7.90 24.57
N ILE A 30 -0.69 7.97 23.80
CA ILE A 30 -1.60 9.14 23.77
C ILE A 30 -2.40 9.23 25.08
N ILE A 31 -2.92 8.11 25.58
CA ILE A 31 -3.69 8.06 26.83
C ILE A 31 -2.81 8.41 28.03
N ASP A 32 -1.60 7.87 28.12
CA ASP A 32 -0.65 8.11 29.21
C ASP A 32 -0.19 9.57 29.24
N TYR A 33 -0.06 10.25 28.09
CA TYR A 33 0.19 11.69 28.04
C TYR A 33 -0.99 12.50 28.60
N ASN A 34 -2.22 12.13 28.23
CA ASN A 34 -3.44 12.79 28.70
C ASN A 34 -3.72 12.53 30.19
N GLN A 35 -3.16 11.45 30.77
CA GLN A 35 -3.37 11.08 32.18
C GLN A 35 -2.18 11.44 33.11
N ASN A 36 -0.97 11.65 32.58
CA ASN A 36 0.24 12.01 33.36
C ASN A 36 0.67 13.48 33.18
N SER A 37 -0.27 14.43 33.12
CA SER A 37 0.03 15.87 33.15
C SER A 37 0.52 16.39 34.51
N ASP A 38 0.83 15.49 35.47
CA ASP A 38 1.34 15.83 36.80
C ASP A 38 2.87 15.99 36.87
N ASN A 39 3.59 15.84 35.74
CA ASN A 39 4.87 16.52 35.58
C ASN A 39 4.59 17.96 35.18
N ALA A 40 4.78 18.88 36.12
CA ALA A 40 4.34 20.27 36.06
C ALA A 40 4.42 20.87 34.64
N PRO A 41 3.31 21.43 34.11
CA PRO A 41 3.28 22.00 32.78
C PRO A 41 4.31 23.13 32.66
N PRO A 42 4.90 23.33 31.47
CA PRO A 42 5.72 24.51 31.24
C PRO A 42 4.91 25.76 31.62
N THR A 43 5.52 26.68 32.36
CA THR A 43 4.84 27.90 32.82
C THR A 43 4.29 28.68 31.63
N GLU A 44 3.23 29.45 31.85
CA GLU A 44 2.59 30.28 30.80
C GLU A 44 3.63 31.14 30.05
N ASN A 45 4.67 31.64 30.73
CA ASN A 45 5.79 32.37 30.12
C ASN A 45 6.77 31.50 29.28
N GLN A 46 6.92 30.21 29.59
CA GLN A 46 7.72 29.27 28.80
C GLN A 46 6.96 28.81 27.55
N ILE A 47 5.65 28.61 27.67
CA ILE A 47 4.75 28.32 26.55
C ILE A 47 4.67 29.54 25.61
N VAL A 48 4.45 30.73 26.16
CA VAL A 48 4.40 31.99 25.39
C VAL A 48 5.74 32.29 24.73
N ASN A 49 6.92 32.04 25.33
CA ASN A 49 8.21 32.23 24.63
C ASN A 49 8.50 31.20 23.52
N TYR A 50 7.95 29.99 23.63
CA TYR A 50 8.09 28.95 22.61
C TYR A 50 7.13 29.19 21.43
N ILE A 51 5.93 29.71 21.72
CA ILE A 51 4.87 30.00 20.75
C ILE A 51 5.03 31.39 20.11
N THR A 52 5.48 32.42 20.84
CA THR A 52 5.67 33.78 20.25
C THR A 52 6.80 33.86 19.23
N ASN A 53 7.64 32.83 19.12
CA ASN A 53 8.69 32.74 18.10
C ASN A 53 8.35 31.78 16.95
N ILE A 54 7.22 31.08 17.01
CA ILE A 54 6.80 30.12 15.97
C ILE A 54 5.29 30.27 15.78
N ASP A 55 4.95 31.02 14.73
CA ASP A 55 3.59 31.31 14.28
C ASP A 55 2.98 30.07 13.62
N ILE A 56 2.68 29.03 14.41
CA ILE A 56 2.17 27.75 13.92
C ILE A 56 1.06 27.24 14.86
N ASP A 57 -0.18 27.59 14.54
CA ASP A 57 -1.40 26.91 15.00
C ASP A 57 -1.49 25.51 14.36
N ILE A 58 -0.70 24.55 14.87
CA ILE A 58 -0.92 23.12 14.60
C ILE A 58 -1.39 22.48 15.90
N GLU A 59 -2.66 22.08 15.94
CA GLU A 59 -3.23 21.35 17.07
C GLU A 59 -2.41 20.08 17.34
N TYR A 60 -2.12 19.76 18.60
CA TYR A 60 -1.35 18.58 19.02
C TYR A 60 -1.84 17.27 18.39
N ASN A 61 -3.16 17.12 18.20
CA ASN A 61 -3.76 15.98 17.51
C ASN A 61 -3.27 15.86 16.05
N GLN A 62 -3.02 16.97 15.37
CA GLN A 62 -2.46 16.98 14.02
C GLN A 62 -0.99 16.51 14.00
N ILE A 63 -0.22 16.80 15.05
CA ILE A 63 1.17 16.32 15.22
C ILE A 63 1.18 14.81 15.51
N VAL A 64 0.29 14.35 16.39
CA VAL A 64 0.12 12.92 16.72
C VAL A 64 -0.36 12.14 15.50
N ASP A 65 -1.34 12.66 14.75
CA ASP A 65 -1.82 12.06 13.51
C ASP A 65 -0.72 12.00 12.45
N PHE A 66 0.10 13.05 12.33
CA PHE A 66 1.24 13.07 11.41
C PHE A 66 2.28 12.01 11.80
N LYS A 67 2.59 11.88 13.08
CA LYS A 67 3.57 10.91 13.58
C LYS A 67 3.04 9.48 13.50
N ALA A 68 1.78 9.24 13.86
CA ALA A 68 1.10 7.96 13.68
C ALA A 68 1.08 7.54 12.20
N LYS A 69 0.73 8.45 11.28
CA LYS A 69 0.79 8.20 9.83
C LYS A 69 2.18 7.75 9.39
N SER A 70 3.24 8.41 9.84
CA SER A 70 4.61 8.04 9.48
C SER A 70 5.04 6.67 10.05
N ILE A 71 4.54 6.30 11.23
CA ILE A 71 4.87 5.04 11.92
C ILE A 71 4.13 3.86 11.28
N LEU A 72 2.88 4.06 10.84
CA LEU A 72 2.03 3.01 10.27
C LEU A 72 2.34 2.71 8.80
N ASP A 73 2.98 3.65 8.09
CA ASP A 73 3.23 3.55 6.67
C ASP A 73 4.06 2.33 6.26
N VAL A 74 5.20 2.11 6.93
CA VAL A 74 6.09 0.97 6.65
C VAL A 74 5.44 -0.38 7.00
N PRO A 75 4.82 -0.53 8.19
CA PRO A 75 4.06 -1.73 8.52
C PRO A 75 2.95 -2.10 7.52
N LEU A 76 2.23 -1.12 6.95
CA LEU A 76 1.22 -1.38 5.91
C LEU A 76 1.82 -2.01 4.66
N TRP A 77 3.01 -1.61 4.25
CA TRP A 77 3.74 -2.30 3.18
C TRP A 77 4.13 -3.72 3.57
N LYS A 78 4.54 -3.94 4.81
CA LYS A 78 4.95 -5.27 5.25
C LYS A 78 3.81 -6.28 5.28
N ILE A 79 2.57 -5.82 5.45
CA ILE A 79 1.39 -6.69 5.32
C ILE A 79 1.25 -7.19 3.88
N VAL A 80 1.27 -6.30 2.88
CA VAL A 80 1.16 -6.70 1.47
C VAL A 80 2.41 -7.41 0.94
N GLU A 81 3.58 -7.13 1.49
CA GLU A 81 4.85 -7.80 1.16
C GLU A 81 5.05 -9.13 1.91
N ALA A 82 4.18 -9.49 2.87
CA ALA A 82 4.39 -10.63 3.78
C ALA A 82 4.58 -11.95 3.03
N ASN A 83 3.82 -12.17 1.96
CA ASN A 83 3.92 -13.34 1.08
C ASN A 83 5.00 -13.19 -0.01
N GLY A 84 5.79 -12.12 0.06
CA GLY A 84 6.74 -11.71 -0.94
C GLY A 84 6.22 -10.53 -1.75
N LYS A 85 7.05 -9.49 -1.87
CA LYS A 85 6.73 -8.21 -2.52
C LYS A 85 6.03 -8.30 -3.89
N TYR A 86 6.28 -9.37 -4.65
CA TYR A 86 5.76 -9.54 -6.01
C TYR A 86 4.92 -10.81 -6.18
N LYS A 87 4.42 -11.35 -5.07
CA LYS A 87 3.58 -12.56 -5.03
C LYS A 87 2.12 -12.28 -4.70
N VAL A 88 1.70 -11.01 -4.64
CA VAL A 88 0.30 -10.60 -4.38
C VAL A 88 -0.66 -11.04 -5.48
N ASP A 89 -1.87 -11.45 -5.16
CA ASP A 89 -2.77 -12.11 -6.12
C ASP A 89 -3.14 -11.25 -7.34
N TYR A 90 -3.15 -9.93 -7.19
CA TYR A 90 -3.60 -9.01 -8.23
C TYR A 90 -2.44 -8.41 -9.03
N ILE A 91 -2.62 -8.35 -10.35
CA ILE A 91 -1.70 -7.72 -11.28
C ILE A 91 -2.47 -6.86 -12.29
N SER A 92 -1.88 -5.78 -12.77
CA SER A 92 -2.46 -4.97 -13.85
C SER A 92 -2.43 -5.68 -15.20
N SER A 93 -3.25 -5.19 -16.13
CA SER A 93 -3.28 -5.65 -17.52
C SER A 93 -1.93 -5.55 -18.23
N GLY A 94 -1.14 -4.49 -17.97
CA GLY A 94 0.20 -4.37 -18.56
C GLY A 94 1.15 -5.48 -18.10
N ILE A 95 1.13 -5.80 -16.80
CA ILE A 95 1.92 -6.90 -16.23
C ILE A 95 1.43 -8.25 -16.76
N TRP A 96 0.11 -8.45 -16.84
CA TRP A 96 -0.50 -9.67 -17.36
C TRP A 96 -0.13 -9.93 -18.83
N GLN A 97 -0.14 -8.92 -19.68
CA GLN A 97 0.20 -9.06 -21.10
C GLN A 97 1.67 -9.45 -21.30
N ILE A 98 2.59 -8.80 -20.58
CA ILE A 98 4.02 -9.16 -20.63
C ILE A 98 4.25 -10.57 -20.12
N ALA A 99 3.54 -10.95 -19.04
CA ALA A 99 3.61 -12.29 -18.48
C ALA A 99 3.23 -13.37 -19.50
N ASN A 100 2.18 -13.14 -20.30
CA ASN A 100 1.77 -14.05 -21.37
C ASN A 100 2.81 -14.16 -22.49
N GLN A 101 3.42 -13.04 -22.87
CA GLN A 101 4.43 -13.00 -23.95
C GLN A 101 5.75 -13.67 -23.55
N LEU A 102 6.05 -13.71 -22.25
CA LEU A 102 7.16 -14.47 -21.69
C LEU A 102 6.96 -16.00 -21.79
N ASP A 103 5.90 -16.46 -22.47
CA ASP A 103 5.47 -17.86 -22.60
C ASP A 103 5.31 -18.56 -21.23
N ASN A 104 5.00 -17.74 -20.22
CA ASN A 104 4.98 -18.14 -18.83
C ASN A 104 3.51 -18.07 -18.36
N ASN A 105 2.71 -19.03 -18.80
CA ASN A 105 1.31 -19.22 -18.35
C ASN A 105 1.19 -19.46 -16.83
N ASN A 106 2.31 -19.49 -16.12
CA ASN A 106 2.39 -19.59 -14.68
C ASN A 106 2.77 -18.25 -14.04
N TYR A 107 1.78 -17.37 -13.91
CA TYR A 107 1.92 -16.03 -13.32
C TYR A 107 2.49 -16.03 -11.91
N SER A 108 2.36 -17.14 -11.17
CA SER A 108 2.88 -17.26 -9.79
C SER A 108 4.42 -17.32 -9.71
N ASN A 109 5.08 -17.64 -10.84
CA ASN A 109 6.53 -17.84 -10.91
C ASN A 109 7.27 -16.74 -11.68
N ILE A 110 6.55 -15.76 -12.22
CA ILE A 110 7.15 -14.68 -12.99
C ILE A 110 7.89 -13.75 -12.03
N LYS A 111 9.19 -13.61 -12.23
CA LYS A 111 10.01 -12.68 -11.46
C LYS A 111 9.95 -11.30 -12.10
N PRO A 112 9.86 -10.21 -11.32
CA PRO A 112 9.95 -8.85 -11.86
C PRO A 112 11.18 -8.62 -12.73
N SER A 113 12.32 -9.24 -12.40
CA SER A 113 13.52 -9.15 -13.20
C SER A 113 13.38 -9.74 -14.60
N GLN A 114 12.50 -10.72 -14.80
CA GLN A 114 12.20 -11.27 -16.13
C GLN A 114 11.34 -10.31 -16.94
N ILE A 115 10.33 -9.70 -16.32
CA ILE A 115 9.49 -8.65 -16.93
C ILE A 115 10.37 -7.46 -17.33
N GLU A 116 11.19 -6.95 -16.41
CA GLU A 116 12.09 -5.85 -16.68
C GLU A 116 13.08 -6.18 -17.79
N ARG A 117 13.66 -7.39 -17.80
CA ARG A 117 14.58 -7.80 -18.86
C ARG A 117 13.88 -7.89 -20.21
N PHE A 118 12.71 -8.52 -20.27
CA PHE A 118 11.90 -8.62 -21.48
C PHE A 118 11.62 -7.26 -22.10
N LEU A 119 11.14 -6.32 -21.28
CA LEU A 119 10.82 -4.97 -21.75
C LEU A 119 12.08 -4.22 -22.22
N LYS A 120 13.22 -4.39 -21.53
CA LYS A 120 14.50 -3.78 -21.93
C LYS A 120 14.99 -4.25 -23.29
N GLU A 121 14.88 -5.56 -23.55
CA GLU A 121 15.26 -6.16 -24.82
C GLU A 121 14.37 -5.61 -25.95
N HIS A 122 13.04 -5.61 -25.78
CA HIS A 122 12.11 -5.14 -26.80
C HIS A 122 12.19 -3.63 -27.10
N LEU A 123 12.46 -2.79 -26.10
CA LEU A 123 12.72 -1.36 -26.29
C LEU A 123 14.07 -1.07 -26.95
N SER A 124 15.06 -1.95 -26.82
CA SER A 124 16.33 -1.77 -27.53
C SER A 124 16.18 -2.05 -29.03
N GLU A 125 15.21 -2.89 -29.39
CA GLU A 125 14.88 -3.23 -30.78
C GLU A 125 13.91 -2.22 -31.42
N ASN A 126 13.03 -1.60 -30.61
CA ASN A 126 11.97 -0.71 -31.07
C ASN A 126 11.99 0.62 -30.31
N GLU A 127 11.77 1.75 -30.99
CA GLU A 127 11.70 3.07 -30.34
C GLU A 127 10.55 3.20 -29.32
N CYS A 128 9.58 2.29 -29.35
CA CYS A 128 8.54 2.14 -28.34
C CYS A 128 8.00 0.71 -28.32
N TYR A 129 7.39 0.32 -27.19
CA TYR A 129 6.70 -0.96 -27.04
C TYR A 129 5.24 -0.72 -26.67
N TYR A 130 4.31 -1.26 -27.48
CA TYR A 130 2.87 -1.09 -27.27
C TYR A 130 2.26 -2.33 -26.64
N LEU A 131 1.55 -2.13 -25.54
CA LEU A 131 0.79 -3.15 -24.83
C LEU A 131 -0.70 -2.98 -25.14
N GLU A 132 -1.14 -3.62 -26.21
CA GLU A 132 -2.52 -3.53 -26.75
C GLU A 132 -3.61 -3.70 -25.67
N GLU A 133 -3.47 -4.66 -24.75
CA GLU A 133 -4.49 -4.98 -23.73
C GLU A 133 -4.58 -3.95 -22.62
N SER A 134 -3.57 -3.11 -22.46
CA SER A 134 -3.52 -2.06 -21.43
C SER A 134 -3.55 -0.65 -22.01
N ASP A 135 -3.53 -0.52 -23.33
CA ASP A 135 -3.37 0.73 -24.05
C ASP A 135 -2.20 1.58 -23.50
N ILE A 136 -1.02 0.95 -23.41
CA ILE A 136 0.21 1.57 -22.88
C ILE A 136 1.30 1.61 -23.93
N TYR A 137 1.88 2.79 -24.09
CA TYR A 137 3.10 3.00 -24.85
C TYR A 137 4.29 3.15 -23.91
N ILE A 138 5.14 2.14 -23.85
CA ILE A 138 6.39 2.20 -23.11
C ILE A 138 7.44 2.83 -24.04
N LYS A 139 7.94 4.00 -23.67
CA LYS A 139 8.95 4.75 -24.45
C LYS A 139 10.32 4.77 -23.78
N ASN A 140 10.35 4.76 -22.45
CA ASN A 140 11.59 4.81 -21.68
C ASN A 140 11.76 3.55 -20.86
N ILE A 141 13.01 3.14 -20.69
CA ILE A 141 13.39 1.98 -19.89
C ILE A 141 12.97 2.12 -18.42
N GLU A 142 12.84 3.35 -17.91
CA GLU A 142 12.35 3.65 -16.57
C GLU A 142 10.86 3.35 -16.39
N ASP A 143 10.09 3.34 -17.47
CA ASP A 143 8.65 3.04 -17.48
C ASP A 143 8.40 1.52 -17.36
N CYS A 144 9.43 0.71 -17.60
CA CYS A 144 9.42 -0.75 -17.45
C CYS A 144 9.52 -1.23 -15.99
N LYS A 145 9.67 -0.32 -15.02
CA LYS A 145 9.82 -0.70 -13.62
C LYS A 145 8.51 -1.28 -13.11
N VAL A 146 8.62 -2.43 -12.45
CA VAL A 146 7.50 -3.07 -11.76
C VAL A 146 7.39 -2.53 -10.34
N GLN A 147 6.18 -2.22 -9.90
CA GLN A 147 5.91 -1.66 -8.58
C GLN A 147 4.78 -2.45 -7.91
N LEU A 148 4.90 -2.64 -6.60
CA LEU A 148 3.79 -3.06 -5.76
C LEU A 148 3.07 -1.78 -5.32
N ASP A 149 1.75 -1.76 -5.46
CA ASP A 149 0.90 -0.69 -4.98
C ASP A 149 -0.21 -1.22 -4.07
N HIS A 150 -0.70 -0.39 -3.15
CA HIS A 150 -1.92 -0.69 -2.40
C HIS A 150 -3.13 -0.29 -3.23
N VAL A 151 -4.12 -1.17 -3.35
CA VAL A 151 -5.36 -0.89 -4.07
C VAL A 151 -6.12 0.27 -3.42
N THR A 152 -6.29 0.19 -2.11
CA THR A 152 -6.78 1.29 -1.28
C THR A 152 -5.62 2.25 -0.98
N PRO A 153 -5.73 3.56 -1.26
CA PRO A 153 -4.65 4.49 -0.96
C PRO A 153 -4.30 4.47 0.54
N ARG A 154 -3.01 4.41 0.87
CA ARG A 154 -2.53 4.26 2.27
C ARG A 154 -3.11 5.29 3.23
N LYS A 155 -3.28 6.54 2.78
CA LYS A 155 -3.90 7.61 3.58
C LYS A 155 -5.33 7.27 4.02
N ILE A 156 -6.09 6.56 3.18
CA ILE A 156 -7.43 6.06 3.49
C ILE A 156 -7.34 4.98 4.56
N ILE A 157 -6.48 3.97 4.34
CA ILE A 157 -6.28 2.85 5.27
C ILE A 157 -5.93 3.38 6.66
N ILE A 158 -4.97 4.31 6.76
CA ILE A 158 -4.55 4.89 8.04
C ILE A 158 -5.68 5.69 8.69
N LYS A 159 -6.46 6.45 7.93
CA LYS A 159 -7.57 7.23 8.49
C LYS A 159 -8.63 6.30 9.10
N GLU A 160 -9.10 5.33 8.34
CA GLU A 160 -10.18 4.44 8.77
C GLU A 160 -9.73 3.52 9.91
N ILE A 161 -8.49 3.01 9.88
CA ILE A 161 -8.01 2.07 10.90
C ILE A 161 -7.84 2.71 12.29
N LEU A 162 -7.56 4.02 12.36
CA LEU A 162 -7.46 4.76 13.62
C LEU A 162 -8.84 4.99 14.28
N GLU A 163 -9.93 4.87 13.51
CA GLU A 163 -11.29 4.98 14.03
C GLU A 163 -11.78 3.67 14.66
N LEU A 164 -11.19 2.53 14.28
CA LEU A 164 -11.55 1.20 14.76
C LEU A 164 -11.10 0.99 16.21
N LYS A 165 -11.96 0.34 17.01
CA LYS A 165 -11.76 0.23 18.46
C LYS A 165 -11.32 -1.15 18.93
N ASN A 166 -11.57 -2.21 18.19
CA ASN A 166 -11.19 -3.56 18.58
C ASN A 166 -10.32 -4.23 17.51
N ASP A 167 -9.53 -5.20 17.97
CA ASP A 167 -8.52 -5.87 17.13
C ASP A 167 -9.15 -6.70 16.02
N GLU A 168 -10.32 -7.30 16.25
CA GLU A 168 -11.00 -8.11 15.24
C GLU A 168 -11.51 -7.26 14.07
N ASP A 169 -12.06 -6.09 14.34
CA ASP A 169 -12.45 -5.13 13.30
C ASP A 169 -11.22 -4.63 12.55
N ILE A 170 -10.11 -4.35 13.25
CA ILE A 170 -8.85 -3.95 12.60
C ILE A 170 -8.32 -5.06 11.69
N LYS A 171 -8.29 -6.31 12.15
CA LYS A 171 -7.87 -7.48 11.34
C LYS A 171 -8.75 -7.61 10.10
N LYS A 172 -10.07 -7.55 10.29
CA LYS A 172 -11.04 -7.65 9.20
C LYS A 172 -10.81 -6.54 8.18
N PHE A 173 -10.71 -5.30 8.65
CA PHE A 173 -10.45 -4.14 7.81
C PHE A 173 -9.15 -4.27 7.02
N LEU A 174 -8.03 -4.66 7.66
CA LEU A 174 -6.76 -4.86 6.97
C LEU A 174 -6.84 -5.95 5.91
N LYS A 175 -7.51 -7.08 6.19
CA LYS A 175 -7.70 -8.16 5.20
C LYS A 175 -8.51 -7.71 4.00
N GLU A 176 -9.53 -6.88 4.21
CA GLU A 176 -10.44 -6.43 3.15
C GLU A 176 -9.89 -5.23 2.36
N LYS A 177 -9.16 -4.32 3.02
CA LYS A 177 -8.79 -3.02 2.46
C LYS A 177 -7.29 -2.87 2.20
N CYS A 178 -6.42 -3.62 2.87
CA CYS A 178 -4.97 -3.60 2.63
C CYS A 178 -4.58 -4.60 1.52
N VAL A 179 -5.16 -4.44 0.34
CA VAL A 179 -4.93 -5.29 -0.82
C VAL A 179 -3.76 -4.74 -1.64
N GLY A 180 -2.86 -5.62 -2.08
CA GLY A 180 -1.73 -5.27 -2.95
C GLY A 180 -1.97 -5.65 -4.41
N CYS A 181 -1.48 -4.83 -5.33
CA CYS A 181 -1.51 -5.08 -6.77
C CYS A 181 -0.15 -4.76 -7.41
N ILE A 182 0.32 -5.62 -8.32
CA ILE A 182 1.53 -5.36 -9.11
C ILE A 182 1.18 -4.58 -10.36
N VAL A 183 1.85 -3.45 -10.55
CA VAL A 183 1.61 -2.52 -11.65
C VAL A 183 2.90 -2.15 -12.33
N LEU A 184 2.84 -1.75 -13.60
CA LEU A 184 3.92 -1.01 -14.24
C LEU A 184 4.00 0.39 -13.65
N LYS A 185 5.20 0.96 -13.62
CA LYS A 185 5.40 2.34 -13.16
C LYS A 185 4.53 3.33 -13.95
N ASP A 186 4.34 3.11 -15.25
CA ASP A 186 3.53 4.00 -16.06
C ASP A 186 2.03 3.90 -15.74
N GLU A 187 1.54 2.70 -15.41
CA GLU A 187 0.18 2.51 -14.87
C GLU A 187 0.04 3.19 -13.52
N HIS A 188 1.04 3.04 -12.64
CA HIS A 188 1.02 3.69 -11.33
C HIS A 188 0.90 5.22 -11.42
N LYS A 189 1.53 5.85 -12.42
CA LYS A 189 1.39 7.30 -12.66
C LYS A 189 -0.04 7.74 -13.02
N LYS A 190 -0.86 6.84 -13.58
CA LYS A 190 -2.27 7.11 -13.93
C LYS A 190 -3.18 7.02 -12.71
N LEU A 191 -2.76 6.33 -11.65
CA LEU A 191 -3.56 6.16 -10.43
C LEU A 191 -3.67 7.49 -9.68
N ASN A 192 -4.90 7.88 -9.35
CA ASN A 192 -5.17 9.11 -8.64
C ASN A 192 -5.31 8.84 -7.14
N ASP A 193 -4.47 9.47 -6.32
CA ASP A 193 -4.52 9.39 -4.86
C ASP A 193 -5.46 10.46 -4.22
N ASP A 194 -6.30 11.11 -5.02
CA ASP A 194 -7.31 12.06 -4.54
C ASP A 194 -8.35 11.36 -3.66
N TYR A 195 -8.31 11.70 -2.38
CA TYR A 195 -9.23 11.23 -1.35
C TYR A 195 -10.70 11.41 -1.75
N ASN A 196 -11.05 12.51 -2.42
CA ASN A 196 -12.44 12.82 -2.74
C ASN A 196 -13.04 11.91 -3.82
N LYS A 197 -12.20 11.13 -4.49
CA LYS A 197 -12.61 10.15 -5.51
C LYS A 197 -12.56 8.71 -5.01
N TYR A 198 -12.12 8.49 -3.78
CA TYR A 198 -12.17 7.17 -3.17
C TYR A 198 -13.62 6.75 -2.96
N ASP A 199 -13.93 5.54 -3.43
CA ASP A 199 -15.20 4.88 -3.18
C ASP A 199 -14.97 3.72 -2.20
N LYS A 200 -15.59 3.83 -1.03
CA LYS A 200 -15.48 2.82 0.03
C LYS A 200 -16.14 1.49 -0.34
N ASP A 201 -17.10 1.53 -1.28
CA ASP A 201 -17.89 0.40 -1.72
C ASP A 201 -17.27 -0.26 -2.98
N ASP A 202 -16.42 0.47 -3.72
CA ASP A 202 -15.63 -0.05 -4.85
C ASP A 202 -14.12 0.26 -4.68
N LEU A 203 -13.39 -0.71 -4.10
CA LEU A 203 -11.94 -0.64 -3.92
C LEU A 203 -11.17 -0.45 -5.23
N TRP A 204 -11.70 -0.98 -6.33
CA TRP A 204 -11.04 -0.99 -7.62
C TRP A 204 -11.36 0.25 -8.45
N LYS A 205 -12.25 1.12 -7.97
CA LYS A 205 -12.64 2.36 -8.66
C LYS A 205 -11.44 3.17 -9.15
N ARG A 206 -10.38 3.28 -8.34
CA ARG A 206 -9.16 4.02 -8.71
C ARG A 206 -8.48 3.46 -9.96
N TYR A 207 -8.50 2.14 -10.12
CA TYR A 207 -7.96 1.46 -11.31
C TYR A 207 -8.90 1.63 -12.50
N LYS A 208 -10.22 1.51 -12.28
CA LYS A 208 -11.25 1.72 -13.31
C LYS A 208 -11.21 3.14 -13.88
N ASP A 209 -11.16 4.14 -13.01
CA ASP A 209 -11.06 5.56 -13.36
C ASP A 209 -9.76 5.86 -14.14
N ALA A 210 -8.69 5.07 -13.91
CA ALA A 210 -7.42 5.16 -14.62
C ALA A 210 -7.37 4.31 -15.91
N ASN A 211 -8.47 3.62 -16.24
CA ASN A 211 -8.55 2.65 -17.33
C ASN A 211 -7.46 1.56 -17.25
N ILE A 212 -7.22 1.03 -16.05
CA ILE A 212 -6.29 -0.07 -15.81
C ILE A 212 -7.11 -1.29 -15.41
N ALA A 213 -7.20 -2.27 -16.30
CA ALA A 213 -7.81 -3.54 -15.95
C ALA A 213 -6.91 -4.32 -14.99
N VAL A 214 -7.53 -5.07 -14.08
CA VAL A 214 -6.81 -5.85 -13.05
C VAL A 214 -7.18 -7.31 -13.18
N TYR A 215 -6.17 -8.17 -13.14
CA TYR A 215 -6.31 -9.61 -13.18
C TYR A 215 -6.07 -10.21 -11.78
N ASP A 216 -7.01 -11.03 -11.33
CA ASP A 216 -6.89 -11.83 -10.11
C ASP A 216 -6.33 -13.23 -10.46
N ARG A 217 -5.10 -13.48 -10.01
CA ARG A 217 -4.39 -14.74 -10.26
C ARG A 217 -4.93 -15.89 -9.43
N SER A 218 -5.59 -15.63 -8.31
CA SER A 218 -6.09 -16.65 -7.40
C SER A 218 -7.31 -17.38 -7.97
N VAL A 219 -8.16 -16.64 -8.69
CA VAL A 219 -9.37 -17.17 -9.35
C VAL A 219 -9.25 -17.20 -10.88
N ASN A 220 -8.13 -16.74 -11.43
CA ASN A 220 -7.84 -16.72 -12.86
C ASN A 220 -8.92 -15.97 -13.67
N ASN A 221 -9.25 -14.76 -13.23
CA ASN A 221 -10.28 -13.93 -13.84
C ASN A 221 -9.93 -12.43 -13.75
N TRP A 222 -10.53 -11.63 -14.62
CA TRP A 222 -10.47 -10.17 -14.52
C TRP A 222 -11.39 -9.70 -13.38
N VAL A 223 -10.92 -8.68 -12.65
CA VAL A 223 -11.74 -7.94 -11.69
C VAL A 223 -12.79 -7.16 -12.48
N GLU A 224 -14.07 -7.31 -12.11
CA GLU A 224 -15.18 -6.68 -12.83
C GLU A 224 -15.10 -5.14 -12.75
N ASN A 225 -15.22 -4.51 -13.93
CA ASN A 225 -15.32 -3.06 -14.09
C ASN A 225 -16.73 -2.57 -13.81
#